data_AF-A0A3D4TSJ1-F1
#
_entry.id   AF-A0A3D4TSJ1-F1
#
_cell.length_a   1.000
_cell.length_b   1.000
_cell.length_c   1.000
_cell.angle_alpha   90.00
_cell.angle_beta   90.00
_cell.angle_gamma   90.00
#
_symmetry.space_group_name_H-M   'P 1'
#
loop_
_entity.id
_entity.type
_entity.pdbx_description
1 polymer ?
#
loop_
_entity_poly.entity_id
_entity_poly.type
_entity_poly.pdbx_seq_one_letter_code
_entity_poly.pdbx_strand_id
1 'polypeptide(L)' 'MTVTANQVLRPRGPQIERLTDTRAKVVIEPLERGYGHTLGNALRRVLLSS' A
#
# COMPACT_ATOMS: atom_id res chain seq x y z
N MET A 1 -10.87 30.27 -4.69
CA MET A 1 -10.67 29.01 -3.95
C MET A 1 -10.18 27.96 -4.94
N THR A 2 -8.88 27.91 -5.16
CA THR A 2 -8.25 26.92 -6.04
C THR A 2 -8.00 25.65 -5.22
N VAL A 3 -8.77 24.60 -5.51
CA VAL A 3 -8.54 23.27 -4.93
C VAL A 3 -7.27 22.71 -5.56
N THR A 4 -6.15 22.76 -4.84
CA THR A 4 -4.89 22.16 -5.27
C THR A 4 -4.97 20.64 -5.11
N ALA A 5 -5.51 19.96 -6.12
CA ALA A 5 -5.42 18.52 -6.25
C ALA A 5 -3.98 18.12 -6.67
N ASN A 6 -3.00 18.25 -5.77
CA ASN A 6 -1.68 17.62 -5.98
C ASN A 6 -0.78 17.56 -4.74
N GLN A 7 -1.33 17.22 -3.57
CA GLN A 7 -0.52 16.59 -2.52
C GLN A 7 -0.52 15.08 -2.73
N VAL A 8 0.01 14.63 -3.87
CA VAL A 8 0.40 13.23 -4.01
C VAL A 8 1.54 13.01 -3.04
N LEU A 9 1.23 12.41 -1.89
CA LEU A 9 2.21 11.93 -0.93
C LEU A 9 3.17 11.04 -1.73
N ARG A 10 4.40 11.51 -1.96
CA ARG A 10 5.41 10.73 -2.67
C ARG A 10 5.57 9.42 -1.91
N PRO A 11 5.23 8.27 -2.50
CA PRO A 11 5.30 7.02 -1.76
C PRO A 11 6.75 6.82 -1.34
N ARG A 12 7.00 6.85 -0.04
CA ARG A 12 8.17 6.15 0.49
C ARG A 12 7.97 4.69 0.03
N GLY A 13 9.01 4.07 -0.52
CA GLY A 13 8.92 2.67 -0.92
C GLY A 13 8.34 1.85 0.24
N PRO A 14 7.55 0.79 -0.04
CA PRO A 14 6.93 0.00 1.01
C PRO A 14 8.02 -0.46 2.00
N GLN A 15 7.75 -0.31 3.29
CA GLN A 15 8.63 -0.86 4.30
C GLN A 15 8.42 -2.38 4.34
N ILE A 16 9.49 -3.13 4.18
CA ILE A 16 9.45 -4.59 4.14
C ILE A 16 10.22 -5.13 5.34
N GLU A 17 9.52 -5.85 6.21
CA GLU A 17 10.08 -6.59 7.32
C GLU A 17 10.06 -8.08 6.96
N ARG A 18 11.24 -8.67 6.74
CA ARG A 18 11.35 -10.12 6.53
C ARG A 18 11.30 -10.82 7.88
N LEU A 19 10.33 -11.72 8.06
CA LEU A 19 10.12 -12.46 9.30
C LEU A 19 10.76 -13.84 9.24
N THR A 20 10.63 -14.52 8.10
CA THR A 20 11.31 -15.79 7.77
C THR A 20 11.58 -15.83 6.26
N ASP A 21 12.22 -16.89 5.77
CA ASP A 21 12.47 -17.09 4.33
C ASP A 21 11.19 -17.09 3.48
N THR A 22 10.06 -17.49 4.08
CA THR A 22 8.75 -17.61 3.41
C THR A 22 7.69 -16.66 3.97
N ARG A 23 8.06 -15.72 4.84
CA ARG A 23 7.12 -14.78 5.47
C ARG A 23 7.71 -13.38 5.58
N ALA A 24 6.96 -12.38 5.11
CA ALA A 24 7.29 -10.97 5.27
C ALA A 24 6.05 -10.16 5.67
N LYS A 25 6.27 -9.05 6.35
CA LYS A 25 5.27 -8.00 6.61
C LYS A 25 5.63 -6.78 5.77
N VAL A 26 4.64 -6.25 5.05
CA VAL A 26 4.80 -5.09 4.19
C VAL A 26 3.90 -3.98 4.71
N VAL A 27 4.47 -2.79 4.92
CA VAL A 27 3.75 -1.60 5.40
C VAL A 27 3.76 -0.54 4.29
N ILE A 28 2.57 -0.08 3.93
CA ILE A 28 2.35 0.95 2.91
C ILE A 28 1.65 2.12 3.60
N GLU A 29 2.35 3.25 3.65
CA GLU A 29 1.86 4.50 4.24
C GLU A 29 2.53 5.69 3.57
N PRO A 30 1.90 6.88 3.58
CA PRO A 30 0.53 7.14 4.03
C PRO A 30 -0.52 6.73 3.00
N LEU A 31 -1.71 6.34 3.46
CA LEU A 31 -2.86 6.04 2.61
C LEU A 31 -4.06 6.89 3.04
N GLU A 32 -4.79 7.39 2.04
CA GLU A 32 -6.07 8.05 2.27
C GLU A 32 -7.08 7.09 2.91
N ARG A 33 -7.99 7.64 3.72
CA ARG A 33 -9.03 6.86 4.39
C ARG A 33 -9.82 6.05 3.34
N GLY A 34 -9.94 4.74 3.57
CA GLY A 34 -10.65 3.81 2.69
C GLY A 34 -9.79 3.16 1.59
N TYR A 35 -8.65 3.75 1.21
CA TYR A 35 -7.78 3.18 0.18
C TYR A 35 -7.08 1.89 0.63
N GLY A 36 -6.86 1.71 1.93
CA GLY A 36 -6.25 0.51 2.49
C GLY A 36 -7.01 -0.78 2.15
N HIS A 37 -8.35 -0.75 2.18
CA HIS A 37 -9.17 -1.91 1.81
C HIS A 37 -9.12 -2.18 0.30
N THR A 38 -9.27 -1.14 -0.53
CA THR A 38 -9.22 -1.27 -1.99
C THR A 38 -7.88 -1.86 -2.45
N LEU A 39 -6.78 -1.29 -1.96
CA LEU A 39 -5.43 -1.73 -2.32
C LEU A 39 -5.15 -3.14 -1.76
N GLY A 40 -5.47 -3.39 -0.50
CA GLY A 40 -5.25 -4.69 0.14
C GLY A 40 -6.01 -5.83 -0.53
N ASN A 41 -7.28 -5.60 -0.89
CA ASN A 41 -8.09 -6.58 -1.61
C ASN A 41 -7.53 -6.88 -3.00
N ALA A 42 -7.12 -5.84 -3.75
CA ALA A 42 -6.53 -6.01 -5.07
C ALA A 42 -5.22 -6.81 -5.00
N LEU A 43 -4.30 -6.44 -4.09
CA LEU A 43 -3.03 -7.13 -3.88
C LEU A 43 -3.24 -8.60 -3.47
N ARG A 44 -4.17 -8.87 -2.54
CA ARG A 44 -4.50 -10.23 -2.13
C ARG A 44 -4.95 -11.09 -3.32
N ARG A 45 -5.79 -10.54 -4.21
CA ARG A 45 -6.25 -11.27 -5.40
C ARG A 45 -5.12 -11.58 -6.36
N VAL A 46 -4.24 -10.62 -6.64
CA VAL A 46 -3.10 -10.84 -7.54
C VAL A 46 -2.13 -11.85 -6.95
N LEU A 47 -1.75 -11.70 -5.68
CA LEU A 47 -0.74 -12.56 -5.04
C LEU A 47 -1.19 -14.02 -4.84
N LEU A 48 -2.51 -14.28 -4.72
CA LEU A 48 -3.04 -15.63 -4.49
C LEU A 48 -3.53 -16.34 -5.76
N SER A 49 -3.55 -15.66 -6.91
CA SER A 49 -4.20 -16.18 -8.13
C SER A 49 -3.39 -15.98 -9.41
N SER A 50 -2.14 -15.51 -9.32
CA SER A 50 -1.29 -15.24 -10.48
C SER A 50 -0.36 -16.39 -10.84
#